data_AF-A0AAV5CJ98-F1
#
_entry.id   AF-A0AAV5CJ98-F1
#
_cell.length_a   1.000
_cell.length_b   1.000
_cell.length_c   1.000
_cell.angle_alpha   90.00
_cell.angle_beta   90.00
_cell.angle_gamma   90.00
#
_symmetry.space_group_name_H-M   'P 1'
#
loop_
_entity.id
_entity.type
_entity.pdbx_description
1 polymer ?
#
loop_
_entity_poly.entity_id
_entity_poly.type
_entity_poly.pdbx_seq_one_letter_code
_entity_poly.pdbx_strand_id
1 'polypeptide(L)'
;MAMHHDPELWGPDAASFNPARFAAGASRHPLAFVPFGLGPRMCIGQNLALLEAKLTLAVLLRRFELRRSPSYVHAPTVLMLLYPQYGAPVIFRPLSSGDRSSICLRQQADGRDDADVHRSSNSSSR
;
A
#
# COMPACT_ATOMS: atom_id res chain seq x y z
N MET A 1 10.37 14.45 -6.51
CA MET A 1 10.69 14.33 -5.07
C MET A 1 9.98 15.40 -4.27
N ALA A 2 10.26 16.69 -4.48
CA ALA A 2 9.62 17.79 -3.74
C ALA A 2 8.07 17.72 -3.77
N MET A 3 7.47 17.52 -4.94
CA MET A 3 6.02 17.33 -5.11
C MET A 3 5.40 16.18 -4.31
N HIS A 4 6.16 15.13 -3.95
CA HIS A 4 5.64 14.00 -3.15
C HIS A 4 5.54 14.36 -1.66
N HIS A 5 6.12 15.49 -1.24
CA HIS A 5 6.12 16.00 0.12
C HIS A 5 5.50 17.40 0.20
N ASP A 6 4.91 17.89 -0.89
CA ASP A 6 4.31 19.20 -0.98
C ASP A 6 2.99 19.25 -0.18
N PRO A 7 2.90 20.06 0.89
CA PRO A 7 1.68 20.18 1.68
C PRO A 7 0.49 20.75 0.89
N GLU A 8 0.71 21.47 -0.22
CA GLU A 8 -0.39 21.96 -1.06
C GLU A 8 -1.08 20.82 -1.82
N LEU A 9 -0.33 19.79 -2.18
CA LEU A 9 -0.84 18.60 -2.89
C LEU A 9 -1.33 17.51 -1.94
N TRP A 10 -0.71 17.38 -0.77
CA TRP A 10 -0.90 16.25 0.15
C TRP A 10 -1.52 16.64 1.50
N GLY A 11 -1.71 17.92 1.77
CA GLY A 11 -2.22 18.42 3.04
C GLY A 11 -1.15 18.56 4.13
N PRO A 12 -1.53 19.00 5.34
CA PRO A 12 -0.58 19.31 6.42
C PRO A 12 0.20 18.09 6.92
N ASP A 13 -0.32 16.88 6.73
CA ASP A 13 0.31 15.61 7.08
C ASP A 13 1.08 14.99 5.89
N ALA A 14 1.54 15.80 4.93
CA ALA A 14 2.34 15.36 3.77
C ALA A 14 3.62 14.60 4.14
N ALA A 15 4.19 14.88 5.30
CA ALA A 15 5.36 14.17 5.82
C ALA A 15 5.01 12.83 6.49
N SER A 16 3.73 12.55 6.75
CA SER A 16 3.26 11.35 7.41
C SER A 16 2.92 10.24 6.43
N PHE A 17 3.31 9.02 6.76
CA PHE A 17 2.93 7.83 6.00
C PHE A 17 1.44 7.49 6.24
N ASN A 18 0.60 7.82 5.26
CA ASN A 18 -0.85 7.58 5.31
C ASN A 18 -1.33 6.84 4.04
N PRO A 19 -1.50 5.50 4.12
CA PRO A 19 -1.97 4.69 2.99
C PRO A 19 -3.40 5.00 2.52
N ALA A 20 -4.26 5.53 3.40
CA ALA A 20 -5.67 5.77 3.09
C ALA A 20 -5.87 6.82 1.97
N ARG A 21 -4.84 7.64 1.70
CA ARG A 21 -4.79 8.57 0.56
C ARG A 21 -4.94 7.90 -0.81
N PHE A 22 -4.72 6.59 -0.87
CA PHE A 22 -4.79 5.79 -2.09
C PHE A 22 -5.99 4.84 -2.10
N ALA A 23 -6.89 4.93 -1.11
CA ALA A 23 -8.12 4.16 -1.07
C ALA A 23 -9.09 4.60 -2.18
N ALA A 24 -10.03 3.72 -2.53
CA ALA A 24 -11.09 4.05 -3.47
C ALA A 24 -11.90 5.27 -2.95
N GLY A 25 -12.20 6.22 -3.85
CA GLY A 25 -12.93 7.44 -3.49
C GLY A 25 -12.08 8.58 -2.90
N ALA A 26 -10.79 8.36 -2.63
CA ALA A 26 -9.90 9.44 -2.23
C ALA A 26 -9.64 10.42 -3.39
N SER A 27 -9.95 11.70 -3.18
CA SER A 27 -9.61 12.76 -4.13
C SER A 27 -8.13 13.11 -4.02
N ARG A 28 -7.40 13.08 -5.14
CA ARG A 28 -6.00 13.51 -5.23
C ARG A 28 -5.73 14.12 -6.59
N HIS A 29 -4.79 15.05 -6.64
CA HIS A 29 -4.36 15.61 -7.92
C HIS A 29 -3.75 14.49 -8.81
N PRO A 30 -4.17 14.33 -10.07
CA PRO A 30 -3.75 13.21 -10.93
C PRO A 30 -2.24 13.10 -11.12
N LEU A 31 -1.55 14.23 -11.04
CA LEU A 31 -0.10 14.31 -11.20
C LEU A 31 0.66 14.43 -9.88
N ALA A 32 0.01 14.34 -8.71
CA ALA A 32 0.72 14.45 -7.42
C ALA A 32 1.65 13.25 -7.14
N PHE A 33 1.43 12.11 -7.80
CA PHE A 33 2.18 10.88 -7.53
C PHE A 33 2.52 10.11 -8.82
N VAL A 34 3.76 10.26 -9.29
CA VAL A 34 4.26 9.65 -10.55
C VAL A 34 5.58 8.91 -10.36
N PRO A 35 5.68 7.92 -9.45
CA PRO A 35 6.95 7.26 -9.10
C PRO A 35 7.55 6.42 -10.24
N PHE A 36 6.76 6.06 -11.26
CA PHE A 36 7.20 5.30 -12.43
C PHE A 36 7.28 6.19 -13.69
N GLY A 37 7.20 7.50 -13.54
CA GLY A 37 7.07 8.45 -14.65
C GLY A 37 5.66 8.51 -15.24
N LEU A 38 5.53 9.27 -16.32
CA LEU A 38 4.29 9.53 -17.04
C LEU A 38 4.56 9.59 -18.55
N GLY A 39 3.60 9.17 -19.36
CA GLY A 39 3.68 9.27 -20.82
C GLY A 39 4.50 8.14 -21.49
N PRO A 40 4.90 8.27 -22.76
CA PRO A 40 5.46 7.18 -23.56
C PRO A 40 6.84 6.68 -23.07
N ARG A 41 7.48 7.41 -22.16
CA ARG A 41 8.78 7.06 -21.56
C ARG A 41 8.65 6.65 -20.09
N MET A 42 7.44 6.34 -19.63
CA MET A 42 7.22 5.75 -18.32
C MET A 42 7.95 4.41 -18.18
N CYS A 43 8.21 3.99 -16.94
CA CYS A 43 8.90 2.75 -16.64
C CYS A 43 8.14 1.55 -17.23
N ILE A 44 8.76 0.88 -18.20
CA ILE A 44 8.23 -0.35 -18.82
C ILE A 44 8.03 -1.48 -17.79
N GLY A 45 8.80 -1.45 -16.70
CA GLY A 45 8.72 -2.41 -15.60
C GLY A 45 7.67 -2.11 -14.52
N GLN A 46 6.83 -1.08 -14.67
CA GLN A 46 5.88 -0.67 -13.62
C GLN A 46 4.98 -1.82 -13.14
N ASN A 47 4.37 -2.56 -14.07
CA ASN A 47 3.44 -3.63 -13.72
C ASN A 47 4.15 -4.79 -13.01
N LEU A 48 5.35 -5.15 -13.46
CA LEU A 48 6.16 -6.18 -12.83
C LEU A 48 6.56 -5.75 -11.41
N ALA A 49 7.07 -4.53 -11.25
CA ALA A 49 7.48 -3.99 -9.95
C ALA A 49 6.32 -3.96 -8.94
N LEU A 50 5.12 -3.55 -9.38
CA LEU A 50 3.93 -3.56 -8.51
C LEU A 50 3.46 -4.98 -8.15
N LEU A 51 3.55 -5.92 -9.08
CA LEU A 51 3.21 -7.32 -8.83
C LEU A 51 4.16 -7.94 -7.80
N GLU A 52 5.47 -7.81 -8.02
CA GLU A 52 6.50 -8.32 -7.11
C GLU A 52 6.35 -7.69 -5.72
N ALA A 53 6.21 -6.37 -5.63
CA ALA A 53 6.04 -5.68 -4.35
C ALA A 53 4.80 -6.17 -3.58
N LYS A 54 3.66 -6.34 -4.26
CA LYS A 54 2.43 -6.85 -3.63
C LYS A 54 2.60 -8.29 -3.14
N LEU A 55 3.18 -9.16 -3.95
CA LEU A 55 3.39 -10.57 -3.60
C LEU A 55 4.37 -10.70 -2.42
N THR A 56 5.51 -10.02 -2.48
CA THR A 56 6.50 -10.01 -1.41
C THR A 56 5.88 -9.48 -0.12
N LEU A 57 5.15 -8.36 -0.17
CA LEU A 57 4.50 -7.79 1.00
C LEU A 57 3.44 -8.74 1.59
N ALA A 58 2.60 -9.35 0.76
CA ALA A 58 1.60 -10.31 1.21
C ALA A 58 2.22 -11.53 1.90
N VAL A 59 3.32 -12.07 1.35
CA VAL A 59 4.04 -13.20 1.96
C VAL A 59 4.67 -12.79 3.29
N LEU A 60 5.31 -11.61 3.35
CA LEU A 60 5.92 -11.11 4.58
C LEU A 60 4.86 -10.92 5.68
N LEU A 61 3.77 -10.21 5.38
CA LEU A 61 2.70 -9.93 6.35
C LEU A 61 1.95 -11.19 6.81
N ARG A 62 1.87 -12.23 5.98
CA ARG A 62 1.24 -13.50 6.36
C ARG A 62 2.11 -14.36 7.27
N ARG A 63 3.43 -14.18 7.24
CA ARG A 63 4.39 -15.06 7.92
C ARG A 63 5.12 -14.40 9.07
N PHE A 64 5.22 -13.08 9.09
CA PHE A 64 6.05 -12.35 10.04
C PHE A 64 5.35 -11.11 10.60
N GLU A 65 5.56 -10.86 11.88
CA GLU A 65 5.47 -9.53 12.47
C GLU A 65 6.77 -8.77 12.16
N LEU A 66 6.65 -7.59 11.57
CA LEU A 66 7.79 -6.75 11.19
C LEU A 66 7.98 -5.65 12.24
N ARG A 67 9.18 -5.52 12.78
CA ARG A 67 9.54 -4.43 13.70
C ARG A 67 10.74 -3.65 13.19
N ARG A 68 10.66 -2.31 13.27
CA ARG A 68 11.80 -1.43 13.02
C ARG A 68 12.92 -1.76 14.01
N SER A 69 14.14 -1.95 13.51
CA SER A 69 15.30 -2.09 14.40
C SER A 69 15.55 -0.82 15.21
N PRO A 70 15.92 -0.90 16.49
CA PRO A 70 16.40 0.26 17.25
C PRO A 70 17.57 0.97 16.56
N SER A 71 18.40 0.24 15.82
CA SER A 71 19.54 0.76 15.05
C SER A 71 19.16 1.47 13.75
N TYR A 72 17.89 1.49 13.36
CA TYR A 72 17.46 2.16 12.14
C TYR A 72 17.61 3.69 12.28
N VAL A 73 18.27 4.30 11.31
CA VAL A 73 18.45 5.75 11.17
C VAL A 73 17.80 6.20 9.86
N HIS A 74 16.87 7.15 9.93
CA HIS A 74 16.17 7.66 8.75
C HIS A 74 17.05 8.69 8.00
N ALA A 75 17.86 8.21 7.06
CA ALA A 75 18.75 9.04 6.25
C ALA A 75 18.60 8.70 4.75
N PRO A 76 17.61 9.28 4.04
CA PRO A 76 17.49 9.10 2.60
C PRO A 76 18.63 9.82 1.87
N THR A 77 19.28 9.15 0.93
CA THR A 77 20.34 9.73 0.08
C THR A 77 20.01 9.46 -1.38
N VAL A 78 20.32 10.44 -2.22
CA VAL A 78 20.13 10.38 -3.67
C VAL A 78 21.50 10.26 -4.32
N LEU A 79 21.70 9.18 -5.08
CA LEU A 79 22.78 9.08 -6.06
C LEU A 79 22.13 8.95 -7.45
N MET A 80 22.12 7.75 -8.03
CA MET A 80 21.32 7.43 -9.20
C MET A 80 19.86 7.09 -8.83
N LEU A 81 19.66 6.51 -7.65
CA LEU A 81 18.37 6.19 -7.05
C LEU A 81 18.28 6.80 -5.65
N LEU A 82 17.06 6.89 -5.11
CA LEU A 82 16.84 7.14 -3.69
C LEU A 82 17.03 5.83 -2.93
N TYR A 83 17.90 5.83 -1.92
CA TYR A 83 18.10 4.68 -1.05
C TYR A 83 18.41 5.14 0.39
N PRO A 84 18.21 4.28 1.40
CA PRO A 84 18.58 4.60 2.77
C PRO A 84 20.11 4.49 2.94
N GLN A 85 20.77 5.58 3.32
CA GLN A 85 22.23 5.68 3.42
C GLN A 85 22.84 4.56 4.29
N TYR A 86 22.19 4.24 5.40
CA TYR A 86 22.63 3.24 6.37
C TYR A 86 21.85 1.93 6.28
N GLY A 87 21.17 1.68 5.16
CA GLY A 87 20.25 0.56 5.00
C GLY A 87 18.95 0.72 5.82
N ALA A 88 18.13 -0.33 5.81
CA ALA A 88 16.86 -0.37 6.55
C ALA A 88 16.78 -1.66 7.38
N PRO A 89 17.49 -1.77 8.51
CA PRO A 89 17.43 -2.96 9.34
C PRO A 89 16.02 -3.18 9.91
N VAL A 90 15.43 -4.33 9.59
CA VAL A 90 14.10 -4.77 10.04
C VAL A 90 14.24 -6.09 10.79
N ILE A 91 13.57 -6.19 11.94
CA ILE A 91 13.49 -7.40 12.74
C ILE A 91 12.24 -8.17 12.33
N PHE A 92 12.42 -9.43 11.95
CA PHE A 92 11.33 -10.33 11.56
C PHE A 92 11.03 -11.31 12.70
N ARG A 93 9.77 -11.40 13.10
CA ARG A 93 9.30 -12.40 14.08
C ARG A 93 8.27 -13.31 13.43
N PRO A 94 8.47 -14.64 13.39
CA PRO A 94 7.49 -15.54 12.80
C PRO A 94 6.13 -15.45 13.50
N LEU A 95 5.04 -15.39 12.72
CA LEU A 95 3.69 -15.46 13.26
C LEU A 95 3.37 -16.90 13.69
N SER A 96 2.94 -17.05 14.94
CA SER A 96 2.56 -18.35 15.51
C SER A 96 1.31 -18.92 14.83
N SER A 97 1.11 -20.24 14.95
CA SER A 97 -0.01 -20.96 14.35
C SER A 97 -1.40 -20.45 14.75
N GLY A 98 -1.54 -19.93 15.98
CA GLY A 98 -2.80 -19.39 16.48
C GLY A 98 -3.18 -18.04 15.87
N ASP A 99 -2.21 -17.32 15.31
CA ASP A 99 -2.42 -15.96 14.76
C ASP A 99 -2.80 -15.94 13.28
N ARG A 100 -2.81 -17.12 12.63
CA ARG A 100 -3.29 -17.26 11.24
C ARG A 100 -4.82 -17.19 11.15
N SER A 101 -5.50 -17.59 12.22
CA SER A 101 -6.97 -17.61 12.32
C SER A 101 -7.56 -16.19 12.41
N SER A 102 -6.89 -15.29 13.13
CA SER A 102 -7.33 -13.90 13.36
C SER A 102 -7.30 -13.06 12.07
N ILE A 103 -6.35 -13.33 11.17
CA ILE A 103 -6.22 -12.65 9.87
C ILE A 103 -7.32 -13.09 8.89
N CYS A 104 -7.63 -14.39 8.81
CA CYS A 104 -8.75 -14.87 7.99
C CYS A 104 -10.10 -14.36 8.50
N LEU A 105 -10.32 -14.31 9.82
CA LEU A 105 -11.57 -13.82 10.40
C LEU A 105 -11.82 -12.33 10.10
N ARG A 106 -10.76 -11.51 10.02
CA ARG A 106 -10.88 -10.10 9.64
C ARG A 106 -11.25 -9.89 8.16
N GLN A 107 -10.79 -10.77 7.26
CA GLN A 107 -11.16 -10.69 5.84
C GLN A 107 -12.61 -11.12 5.57
N GLN A 108 -13.18 -11.99 6.40
CA GLN A 108 -14.56 -12.45 6.25
C GLN A 108 -15.62 -11.41 6.67
N ALA A 109 -15.24 -10.43 7.50
CA ALA A 109 -16.14 -9.39 7.99
C ALA A 109 -16.28 -8.18 7.05
N ASP A 110 -15.30 -7.96 6.17
CA ASP A 110 -15.23 -6.80 5.25
C ASP A 110 -15.85 -7.09 3.85
N GLY A 111 -16.24 -8.35 3.59
CA GLY A 111 -16.74 -8.80 2.28
C GLY A 111 -18.22 -9.15 2.24
N ARG A 112 -19.03 -8.68 3.19
CA ARG A 112 -20.44 -9.13 3.36
C ARG A 112 -21.52 -8.09 3.06
N ASP A 113 -21.17 -6.94 2.47
CA ASP A 113 -22.15 -5.87 2.19
C ASP A 113 -22.48 -5.68 0.69
N ASP A 114 -21.79 -6.36 -0.24
CA ASP A 114 -22.02 -6.17 -1.69
C ASP A 114 -22.94 -7.23 -2.36
N ALA A 115 -23.46 -8.20 -1.61
CA ALA A 115 -24.21 -9.33 -2.19
C ALA A 115 -25.74 -9.14 -2.27
N ASP A 116 -26.32 -8.09 -1.68
CA ASP A 116 -27.79 -7.99 -1.51
C ASP A 116 -28.53 -6.99 -2.42
N VAL A 117 -27.87 -6.32 -3.37
CA VAL A 117 -28.52 -5.28 -4.21
C VAL A 117 -29.07 -5.80 -5.56
N HIS A 118 -28.89 -7.08 -5.91
CA HIS A 118 -29.31 -7.59 -7.24
C HIS A 118 -30.36 -8.71 -7.26
N ARG A 119 -31.10 -8.92 -6.17
CA ARG A 119 -32.13 -9.97 -6.08
C ARG A 119 -33.57 -9.48 -5.88
N SER A 120 -33.90 -8.26 -6.32
CA SER A 120 -35.25 -7.70 -6.19
C SER A 120 -35.78 -6.99 -7.45
N SER A 121 -35.59 -7.58 -8.63
CA SER A 121 -36.25 -7.09 -9.85
C SER A 121 -36.53 -8.21 -10.85
N ASN A 122 -37.10 -9.31 -10.38
CA ASN A 122 -37.83 -10.23 -11.26
C ASN A 122 -39.01 -10.92 -10.56
N SER A 123 -40.06 -10.15 -10.27
CA SER A 123 -41.42 -10.69 -10.03
C SER A 123 -42.48 -9.60 -10.24
N SER A 124 -42.86 -9.36 -11.49
CA SER A 124 -44.21 -8.90 -11.85
C SER A 124 -44.39 -8.99 -13.37
N SER A 125 -44.71 -10.20 -13.83
CA SER A 125 -45.56 -10.39 -14.99
C SER A 125 -46.94 -10.74 -14.47
N ARG A 126 -47.89 -9.79 -14.55
CA ARG A 126 -49.32 -10.01 -14.79
C ARG A 126 -49.88 -8.75 -15.43
#